data_AF-A0A067MRZ2-F1
#
_entry.id   AF-A0A067MRZ2-F1
#
_cell.length_a   1.000
_cell.length_b   1.000
_cell.length_c   1.000
_cell.angle_alpha   90.00
_cell.angle_beta   90.00
_cell.angle_gamma   90.00
#
_symmetry.space_group_name_H-M   'P 1'
#
loop_
_entity.id
_entity.type
_entity.pdbx_description
1 polymer ?
#
loop_
_entity_poly.entity_id
_entity_poly.type
_entity_poly.pdbx_seq_one_letter_code
_entity_poly.pdbx_strand_id
1 'polypeptide(L)'
;ILMVVGGDIIQQALAQLSGSHGFPFTPVAFSFGWVSYTFSAILSATGNGRLMPQPDTSAILINVDSGYSRDVKSWILSRLLRDCESEITDESGLTIKFFYTSPSKAAGLPDRDWVYYSGIVVILAQLGIAAIPGALGGDWMPLAIIAAGTILALLSGALPQWGREKWAARDVGEGKRDVICLTRGNGSKLALVIISEGCGLRLEDLASARVRPSRGTILAFSILSTLWLALLVVIQCFTSSAWITLVAVGALGTVQNIIAASARRTHAALGFHFNEAKTKVVHKVKVFGAIKEAEAHEGKVGLVLTGVFFPHGLRPDEEEWRQ
;
A
#
# COMPACT_ATOMS: atom_id res chain seq x y z
N ILE A 1 0.05 16.65 22.47
CA ILE A 1 -0.09 16.92 21.02
C ILE A 1 0.64 15.86 20.18
N LEU A 2 1.97 15.68 20.32
CA LEU A 2 2.71 14.66 19.56
C LEU A 2 2.21 13.20 19.69
N MET A 3 1.63 12.84 20.84
CA MET A 3 1.07 11.49 21.07
C MET A 3 -0.35 11.28 20.52
N VAL A 4 -1.06 12.37 20.18
CA VAL A 4 -2.48 12.33 19.78
C VAL A 4 -2.64 12.28 18.26
N VAL A 5 -1.62 12.72 17.52
CA VAL A 5 -1.65 12.83 16.05
C VAL A 5 -0.70 11.80 15.45
N GLY A 6 -1.20 10.94 14.57
CA GLY A 6 -0.36 10.08 13.73
C GLY A 6 -0.74 8.60 13.65
N GLY A 7 -1.85 8.16 14.26
CA GLY A 7 -2.29 6.76 14.14
C GLY A 7 -2.49 6.32 12.69
N ASP A 8 -3.13 7.15 11.87
CA ASP A 8 -3.35 6.88 10.44
C ASP A 8 -2.04 6.85 9.64
N ILE A 9 -1.07 7.69 10.01
CA ILE A 9 0.26 7.72 9.39
C ILE A 9 0.98 6.39 9.63
N ILE A 10 0.90 5.86 10.86
CA ILE A 10 1.46 4.56 11.20
C ILE A 10 0.74 3.45 10.44
N GLN A 11 -0.60 3.48 10.38
CA GLN A 11 -1.37 2.48 9.63
C GLN A 11 -0.97 2.46 8.15
N GLN A 12 -0.82 3.62 7.51
CA GLN A 12 -0.40 3.73 6.11
C GLN A 12 1.06 3.32 5.91
N ALA A 13 1.98 3.69 6.80
CA ALA A 13 3.37 3.26 6.77
C ALA A 13 3.50 1.74 6.93
N LEU A 14 2.67 1.13 7.78
CA LEU A 14 2.57 -0.32 7.91
C LEU A 14 1.99 -0.93 6.63
N ALA A 15 0.91 -0.40 6.07
CA ALA A 15 0.33 -0.91 4.83
C ALA A 15 1.34 -0.90 3.65
N GLN A 16 2.15 0.15 3.57
CA GLN A 16 3.25 0.32 2.62
C GLN A 16 4.31 -0.78 2.76
N LEU A 17 4.88 -0.94 3.98
CA LEU A 17 6.09 -1.72 4.22
C LEU A 17 5.83 -3.16 4.65
N SER A 18 4.61 -3.49 5.09
CA SER A 18 4.23 -4.83 5.55
C SER A 18 3.67 -5.71 4.42
N GLY A 19 3.43 -6.97 4.78
CA GLY A 19 2.71 -7.92 3.94
C GLY A 19 3.56 -8.55 2.85
N SER A 20 4.89 -8.53 2.96
CA SER A 20 5.75 -9.33 2.09
C SER A 20 5.53 -10.82 2.36
N HIS A 21 5.27 -11.61 1.33
CA HIS A 21 5.32 -13.06 1.45
C HIS A 21 6.74 -13.50 1.87
N GLY A 22 6.85 -14.28 2.95
CA GLY A 22 8.10 -14.95 3.37
C GLY A 22 9.04 -14.18 4.31
N PHE A 23 8.89 -12.86 4.51
CA PHE A 23 9.74 -12.10 5.44
C PHE A 23 8.90 -11.13 6.30
N PRO A 24 8.74 -11.39 7.61
CA PRO A 24 7.85 -10.61 8.48
C PRO A 24 8.48 -9.31 9.00
N PHE A 25 9.61 -8.86 8.47
CA PHE A 25 10.27 -7.65 8.94
C PHE A 25 9.73 -6.42 8.23
N THR A 26 9.14 -5.52 9.02
CA THR A 26 8.52 -4.29 8.54
C THR A 26 9.25 -3.10 9.17
N PRO A 27 10.14 -2.41 8.45
CA PRO A 27 10.99 -1.36 9.03
C PRO A 27 10.22 -0.04 9.22
N VAL A 28 9.31 -0.01 10.18
CA VAL A 28 8.60 1.21 10.61
C VAL A 28 9.22 1.67 11.93
N ALA A 29 9.75 2.90 11.93
CA ALA A 29 10.47 3.44 13.07
C ALA A 29 9.55 3.69 14.27
N PHE A 30 10.14 3.68 15.47
CA PHE A 30 9.40 4.05 16.69
C PHE A 30 8.99 5.52 16.60
N SER A 31 7.74 5.81 16.93
CA SER A 31 7.26 7.19 17.07
C SER A 31 6.08 7.26 18.02
N PHE A 32 5.74 8.46 18.49
CA PHE A 32 4.63 8.65 19.41
C PHE A 32 3.25 8.33 18.79
N GLY A 33 3.15 8.27 17.46
CA GLY A 33 1.90 7.93 16.75
C GLY A 33 1.46 6.48 16.90
N TRP A 34 2.36 5.58 17.30
CA TRP A 34 2.05 4.17 17.53
C TRP A 34 0.98 3.94 18.60
N VAL A 35 0.94 4.82 19.60
CA VAL A 35 -0.10 4.82 20.64
C VAL A 35 -1.46 5.03 20.03
N SER A 36 -1.62 6.12 19.27
CA SER A 36 -2.88 6.46 18.60
C SER A 36 -3.31 5.32 17.68
N TYR A 37 -2.36 4.71 16.96
CA TYR A 37 -2.61 3.53 16.15
C TYR A 37 -3.14 2.34 16.97
N THR A 38 -2.60 2.06 18.16
CA THR A 38 -3.05 0.92 18.97
C THR A 38 -4.51 1.03 19.41
N PHE A 39 -4.99 2.24 19.74
CA PHE A 39 -6.40 2.48 20.02
C PHE A 39 -7.28 2.24 18.78
N SER A 40 -6.87 2.75 17.61
CA SER A 40 -7.57 2.49 16.34
C SER A 40 -7.58 1.01 15.98
N ALA A 41 -6.51 0.29 16.29
CA ALA A 41 -6.39 -1.13 16.04
C ALA A 41 -7.25 -1.99 16.97
N ILE A 42 -7.38 -1.63 18.26
CA ILE A 42 -8.37 -2.26 19.15
C ILE A 42 -9.78 -2.04 18.62
N LEU A 43 -10.13 -0.79 18.27
CA LEU A 43 -11.45 -0.47 17.75
C LEU A 43 -11.75 -1.27 16.48
N SER A 44 -10.76 -1.35 15.58
CA SER A 44 -10.85 -2.15 14.37
C SER A 44 -11.01 -3.64 14.69
N ALA A 45 -10.27 -4.17 15.66
CA ALA A 45 -10.39 -5.56 16.10
C ALA A 45 -11.77 -5.90 16.70
N THR A 46 -12.42 -4.95 17.36
CA THR A 46 -13.80 -5.10 17.89
C THR A 46 -14.90 -4.90 16.85
N GLY A 47 -14.60 -4.19 15.76
CA GLY A 47 -15.54 -3.92 14.67
C GLY A 47 -15.30 -4.83 13.46
N ASN A 48 -14.73 -4.25 12.40
CA ASN A 48 -14.61 -4.91 11.09
C ASN A 48 -13.38 -5.83 10.97
N GLY A 49 -12.48 -5.79 11.94
CA GLY A 49 -11.28 -6.62 12.03
C GLY A 49 -10.24 -6.40 10.94
N ARG A 50 -10.24 -5.24 10.28
CA ARG A 50 -9.29 -4.89 9.22
C ARG A 50 -8.13 -4.09 9.79
N LEU A 51 -6.92 -4.46 9.41
CA LEU A 51 -5.70 -3.71 9.68
C LEU A 51 -5.33 -2.79 8.53
N MET A 52 -5.64 -3.21 7.31
CA MET A 52 -5.37 -2.42 6.12
C MET A 52 -6.25 -1.16 6.11
N PRO A 53 -5.67 0.01 5.75
CA PRO A 53 -6.43 1.25 5.60
C PRO A 53 -7.41 1.13 4.42
N GLN A 54 -8.36 2.06 4.37
CA GLN A 54 -9.24 2.20 3.22
C GLN A 54 -8.46 2.70 1.98
N PRO A 55 -8.92 2.39 0.75
CA PRO A 55 -8.29 2.90 -0.47
C PRO A 55 -8.03 4.40 -0.46
N ASP A 56 -6.83 4.81 -0.86
CA ASP A 56 -6.42 6.22 -0.93
C ASP A 56 -7.15 6.97 -2.06
N THR A 57 -7.66 6.24 -3.05
CA THR A 57 -8.18 6.79 -4.29
C THR A 57 -9.33 5.93 -4.81
N SER A 58 -10.38 6.57 -5.31
CA SER A 58 -11.48 5.90 -5.99
C SER A 58 -10.98 5.26 -7.28
N ALA A 59 -11.11 3.94 -7.37
CA ALA A 59 -10.75 3.19 -8.56
C ALA A 59 -11.84 2.16 -8.87
N ILE A 60 -12.06 1.95 -10.15
CA ILE A 60 -12.92 0.89 -10.67
C ILE A 60 -12.03 -0.14 -11.36
N LEU A 61 -12.32 -1.41 -11.09
CA LEU A 61 -11.71 -2.55 -11.76
C LEU A 61 -12.76 -3.19 -12.65
N ILE A 62 -12.38 -3.47 -13.89
CA ILE A 62 -13.27 -4.01 -14.91
C ILE A 62 -12.60 -5.22 -15.51
N ASN A 63 -13.28 -6.36 -15.49
CA ASN A 63 -12.80 -7.54 -16.18
C ASN A 63 -13.14 -7.43 -17.67
N VAL A 64 -12.15 -7.57 -18.54
CA VAL A 64 -12.29 -7.30 -19.97
C VAL A 64 -13.08 -8.40 -20.68
N ASP A 65 -13.00 -9.64 -20.20
CA ASP A 65 -13.71 -10.75 -20.81
C ASP A 65 -15.20 -10.78 -20.48
N SER A 66 -15.56 -10.38 -19.26
CA SER A 66 -16.96 -10.34 -18.79
C SER A 66 -17.62 -8.96 -18.92
N GLY A 67 -16.83 -7.89 -19.05
CA GLY A 67 -17.30 -6.51 -19.00
C GLY A 67 -17.77 -6.06 -17.60
N TYR A 68 -17.67 -6.89 -16.57
CA TYR A 68 -18.19 -6.58 -15.24
C TYR A 68 -17.27 -5.60 -14.49
N SER A 69 -17.83 -4.48 -14.04
CA SER A 69 -17.14 -3.45 -13.26
C SER A 69 -17.40 -3.60 -11.76
N ARG A 70 -16.39 -3.29 -10.94
CA ARG A 70 -16.44 -3.30 -9.48
C ARG A 70 -15.66 -2.12 -8.91
N ASP A 71 -16.13 -1.58 -7.79
CA ASP A 71 -15.35 -0.63 -7.01
C ASP A 71 -14.18 -1.32 -6.30
N VAL A 72 -13.00 -0.71 -6.36
CA VAL A 72 -11.80 -1.19 -5.70
C VAL A 72 -11.84 -0.80 -4.23
N LYS A 73 -11.98 -1.81 -3.37
CA LYS A 73 -11.92 -1.69 -1.91
C LYS A 73 -10.54 -2.01 -1.34
N SER A 74 -9.59 -2.35 -2.21
CA SER A 74 -8.23 -2.71 -1.82
C SER A 74 -7.28 -1.52 -1.85
N TRP A 75 -6.61 -1.30 -0.73
CA TRP A 75 -5.63 -0.24 -0.58
C TRP A 75 -4.49 -0.37 -1.59
N ILE A 76 -3.93 -1.58 -1.77
CA ILE A 76 -2.74 -1.79 -2.62
C ILE A 76 -3.03 -1.51 -4.11
N LEU A 77 -4.23 -1.86 -4.59
CA LEU A 77 -4.65 -1.56 -5.98
C LEU A 77 -4.88 -0.06 -6.19
N SER A 78 -5.49 0.62 -5.21
CA SER A 78 -5.63 2.07 -5.28
C SER A 78 -4.27 2.77 -5.27
N ARG A 79 -3.31 2.23 -4.51
CA ARG A 79 -1.94 2.77 -4.43
C ARG A 79 -1.18 2.58 -5.73
N LEU A 80 -1.32 1.40 -6.34
CA LEU A 80 -0.78 1.12 -7.67
C LEU A 80 -1.28 2.16 -8.67
N LEU A 81 -2.59 2.34 -8.79
CA LEU A 81 -3.18 3.29 -9.73
C LEU A 81 -2.69 4.72 -9.50
N ARG A 82 -2.68 5.16 -8.23
CA ARG A 82 -2.25 6.51 -7.85
C ARG A 82 -0.79 6.77 -8.18
N ASP A 83 0.09 5.81 -7.90
CA ASP A 83 1.52 5.97 -8.15
C ASP A 83 1.79 5.95 -9.68
N CYS A 84 1.10 5.11 -10.46
CA CYS A 84 1.14 5.11 -11.93
C CYS A 84 0.63 6.42 -12.55
N GLU A 85 -0.47 6.98 -12.02
CA GLU A 85 -1.10 8.21 -12.51
C GLU A 85 -0.15 9.39 -12.34
N SER A 86 0.63 9.36 -11.28
CA SER A 86 1.58 10.40 -10.94
C SER A 86 2.83 10.46 -11.84
N GLU A 87 3.08 9.39 -12.62
CA GLU A 87 4.13 9.34 -13.64
C GLU A 87 3.71 10.03 -14.96
N ILE A 88 2.42 10.34 -15.12
CA ILE A 88 1.91 10.95 -16.35
C ILE A 88 2.21 12.45 -16.30
N THR A 89 3.03 12.91 -17.22
CA THR A 89 3.38 14.33 -17.38
C THR A 89 2.41 15.08 -18.29
N ASP A 90 1.66 14.35 -19.13
CA ASP A 90 0.77 14.97 -20.11
C ASP A 90 -0.45 15.61 -19.44
N GLU A 91 -0.69 16.87 -19.78
CA GLU A 91 -1.77 17.65 -19.14
C GLU A 91 -3.16 17.25 -19.64
N SER A 92 -3.26 16.69 -20.85
CA SER A 92 -4.52 16.36 -21.51
C SER A 92 -4.48 15.00 -22.21
N GLY A 93 -5.67 14.42 -22.43
CA GLY A 93 -5.82 13.14 -23.10
C GLY A 93 -5.93 11.94 -22.17
N LEU A 94 -5.84 10.75 -22.76
CA LEU A 94 -5.91 9.48 -22.06
C LEU A 94 -4.64 8.68 -22.34
N THR A 95 -4.01 8.23 -21.26
CA THR A 95 -2.87 7.32 -21.29
C THR A 95 -3.33 5.94 -20.85
N ILE A 96 -3.12 4.95 -21.71
CA ILE A 96 -3.43 3.54 -21.45
C ILE A 96 -2.10 2.81 -21.31
N LYS A 97 -1.79 2.32 -20.11
CA LYS A 97 -0.57 1.54 -19.84
C LYS A 97 -0.92 0.05 -19.77
N PHE A 98 -0.32 -0.74 -20.64
CA PHE A 98 -0.45 -2.20 -20.67
C PHE A 98 0.69 -2.82 -19.87
N PHE A 99 0.35 -3.54 -18.81
CA PHE A 99 1.27 -4.29 -17.97
C PHE A 99 1.03 -5.79 -18.14
N TYR A 100 2.11 -6.52 -18.41
CA TYR A 100 2.06 -7.98 -18.48
C TYR A 100 2.67 -8.55 -17.20
N THR A 101 1.98 -9.46 -16.52
CA THR A 101 2.56 -10.10 -15.32
C THR A 101 3.80 -10.90 -15.68
N SER A 102 4.82 -10.84 -14.82
CA SER A 102 6.08 -11.55 -15.01
C SER A 102 6.13 -12.78 -14.10
N PRO A 103 6.53 -13.96 -14.61
CA PRO A 103 6.74 -15.15 -13.79
C PRO A 103 8.05 -15.10 -12.99
N SER A 104 8.90 -14.07 -13.20
CA SER A 104 10.21 -13.97 -12.58
C SER A 104 10.19 -13.94 -11.04
N LYS A 105 9.15 -13.33 -10.46
CA LYS A 105 8.93 -13.23 -9.02
C LYS A 105 7.46 -13.43 -8.71
N ALA A 106 7.16 -14.17 -7.66
CA ALA A 106 5.80 -14.37 -7.21
C ALA A 106 5.16 -13.03 -6.77
N ALA A 107 3.89 -12.85 -7.12
CA ALA A 107 3.12 -11.68 -6.72
C ALA A 107 3.05 -11.58 -5.19
N GLY A 108 3.16 -10.36 -4.66
CA GLY A 108 3.15 -10.12 -3.22
C GLY A 108 4.49 -10.23 -2.51
N LEU A 109 5.59 -10.43 -3.24
CA LEU A 109 6.95 -10.20 -2.74
C LEU A 109 7.45 -8.83 -3.21
N PRO A 110 7.34 -7.76 -2.41
CA PRO A 110 7.85 -6.45 -2.77
C PRO A 110 9.37 -6.40 -2.88
N ASP A 111 9.87 -5.67 -3.87
CA ASP A 111 11.28 -5.32 -3.93
C ASP A 111 11.65 -4.28 -2.87
N ARG A 112 12.86 -4.42 -2.31
CA ARG A 112 13.38 -3.51 -1.29
C ARG A 112 13.86 -2.24 -1.97
N ASP A 113 13.14 -1.16 -1.73
CA ASP A 113 13.44 0.17 -2.26
C ASP A 113 14.01 1.09 -1.19
N TRP A 114 14.27 2.34 -1.58
CA TRP A 114 14.82 3.36 -0.69
C TRP A 114 13.93 3.61 0.55
N VAL A 115 12.61 3.47 0.43
CA VAL A 115 11.68 3.64 1.57
C VAL A 115 11.94 2.57 2.62
N TYR A 116 12.10 1.31 2.20
CA TYR A 116 12.43 0.20 3.09
C TYR A 116 13.76 0.42 3.82
N TYR A 117 14.82 0.81 3.09
CA TYR A 117 16.12 1.09 3.71
C TYR A 117 16.10 2.33 4.60
N SER A 118 15.30 3.35 4.28
CA SER A 118 15.15 4.54 5.12
C SER A 118 14.65 4.20 6.53
N GLY A 119 13.73 3.25 6.65
CA GLY A 119 13.22 2.77 7.93
C GLY A 119 14.30 2.08 8.77
N ILE A 120 15.14 1.24 8.15
CA ILE A 120 16.26 0.57 8.82
C ILE A 120 17.27 1.61 9.32
N VAL A 121 17.67 2.54 8.46
CA VAL A 121 18.63 3.60 8.82
C VAL A 121 18.12 4.42 9.98
N VAL A 122 16.83 4.81 9.96
CA VAL A 122 16.24 5.57 11.06
C VAL A 122 16.17 4.74 12.33
N ILE A 123 15.77 3.47 12.30
CA ILE A 123 15.78 2.60 13.50
C ILE A 123 17.18 2.54 14.12
N LEU A 124 18.23 2.36 13.31
CA LEU A 124 19.61 2.34 13.80
C LEU A 124 20.02 3.71 14.38
N ALA A 125 19.65 4.80 13.72
CA ALA A 125 19.91 6.15 14.21
C ALA A 125 19.18 6.42 15.54
N GLN A 126 17.94 5.94 15.70
CA GLN A 126 17.16 6.07 16.93
C GLN A 126 17.84 5.35 18.10
N LEU A 127 18.32 4.13 17.89
CA LEU A 127 19.08 3.38 18.92
C LEU A 127 20.42 4.06 19.24
N GLY A 128 21.12 4.56 18.23
CA GLY A 128 22.37 5.29 18.41
C GLY A 128 22.21 6.59 19.22
N ILE A 129 21.20 7.40 18.88
CA ILE A 129 20.89 8.65 19.60
C ILE A 129 20.43 8.33 21.03
N ALA A 130 19.64 7.28 21.23
CA ALA A 130 19.16 6.86 22.55
C ALA A 130 20.26 6.32 23.48
N ALA A 131 21.41 5.91 22.93
CA ALA A 131 22.58 5.49 23.71
C ALA A 131 23.42 6.65 24.26
N ILE A 132 23.29 7.87 23.71
CA ILE A 132 24.09 9.03 24.11
C ILE A 132 23.95 9.37 25.61
N PRO A 133 22.74 9.42 26.20
CA PRO A 133 22.59 9.70 27.63
C PRO A 133 23.23 8.63 28.52
N GLY A 134 23.23 7.37 28.09
CA GLY A 134 23.87 6.26 28.81
C GLY A 134 25.39 6.36 28.78
N ALA A 135 25.95 6.71 27.62
CA ALA A 135 27.39 6.86 27.45
C ALA A 135 27.96 8.10 28.18
N LEU A 136 27.24 9.22 28.19
CA LEU A 136 27.71 10.48 28.80
C LEU A 136 27.31 10.65 30.26
N GLY A 137 26.13 10.17 30.64
CA GLY A 137 25.52 10.42 31.95
C GLY A 137 25.13 9.17 32.73
N GLY A 138 25.40 7.97 32.22
CA GLY A 138 25.06 6.70 32.87
C GLY A 138 23.58 6.32 32.83
N ASP A 139 22.72 7.14 32.21
CA ASP A 139 21.28 6.88 32.10
C ASP A 139 20.96 6.06 30.84
N TRP A 140 20.90 4.74 31.01
CA TRP A 140 20.56 3.79 29.94
C TRP A 140 19.06 3.61 29.74
N MET A 141 18.22 4.25 30.55
CA MET A 141 16.77 4.12 30.48
C MET A 141 16.18 4.59 29.13
N PRO A 142 16.63 5.69 28.51
CA PRO A 142 16.17 6.08 27.17
C PRO A 142 16.41 4.99 26.12
N LEU A 143 17.60 4.35 26.15
CA LEU A 143 17.91 3.26 25.24
C LEU A 143 16.96 2.08 25.44
N ALA A 144 16.68 1.70 26.68
CA ALA A 144 15.74 0.61 27.00
C ALA A 144 14.32 0.91 26.51
N ILE A 145 13.83 2.15 26.71
CA ILE A 145 12.51 2.60 26.24
C ILE A 145 12.43 2.54 24.71
N ILE A 146 13.43 3.07 24.01
CA ILE A 146 13.45 3.09 22.54
C ILE A 146 13.57 1.66 22.00
N ALA A 147 14.44 0.82 22.56
CA ALA A 147 14.56 -0.57 22.15
C ALA A 147 13.24 -1.34 22.34
N ALA A 148 12.57 -1.17 23.48
CA ALA A 148 11.26 -1.78 23.74
C ALA A 148 10.20 -1.29 22.74
N GLY A 149 10.16 0.02 22.47
CA GLY A 149 9.26 0.61 21.49
C GLY A 149 9.52 0.12 20.06
N THR A 150 10.79 -0.01 19.66
CA THR A 150 11.18 -0.57 18.36
C THR A 150 10.76 -2.04 18.24
N ILE A 151 10.98 -2.85 19.29
CA ILE A 151 10.55 -4.25 19.29
C ILE A 151 9.02 -4.34 19.13
N LEU A 152 8.26 -3.54 19.88
CA LEU A 152 6.80 -3.49 19.75
C LEU A 152 6.36 -3.09 18.34
N ALA A 153 6.99 -2.06 17.75
CA ALA A 153 6.71 -1.61 16.38
C ALA A 153 6.96 -2.73 15.35
N LEU A 154 8.10 -3.42 15.45
CA LEU A 154 8.46 -4.53 14.58
C LEU A 154 7.48 -5.71 14.74
N LEU A 155 7.10 -6.05 15.97
CA LEU A 155 6.12 -7.12 16.24
C LEU A 155 4.74 -6.78 15.68
N SER A 156 4.29 -5.54 15.82
CA SER A 156 3.02 -5.07 15.23
C SER A 156 3.02 -5.13 13.71
N GLY A 157 4.15 -4.82 13.06
CA GLY A 157 4.32 -4.93 11.61
C GLY A 157 4.56 -6.36 11.10
N ALA A 158 4.97 -7.28 11.97
CA ALA A 158 5.23 -8.69 11.66
C ALA A 158 3.96 -9.56 11.67
N LEU A 159 2.81 -9.00 12.05
CA LEU A 159 1.57 -9.77 12.14
C LEU A 159 1.15 -10.30 10.76
N PRO A 160 0.81 -11.61 10.65
CA PRO A 160 0.50 -12.25 9.37
C PRO A 160 -0.79 -11.70 8.73
N GLN A 161 -1.63 -11.05 9.52
CA GLN A 161 -2.87 -10.45 9.04
C GLN A 161 -2.63 -9.36 8.00
N TRP A 162 -1.53 -8.59 8.10
CA TRP A 162 -1.15 -7.60 7.10
C TRP A 162 -1.03 -8.21 5.71
N GLY A 163 -0.27 -9.31 5.58
CA GLY A 163 -0.11 -10.02 4.31
C GLY A 163 -1.41 -10.65 3.82
N ARG A 164 -2.18 -11.26 4.73
CA ARG A 164 -3.47 -11.87 4.39
C ARG A 164 -4.48 -10.86 3.84
N GLU A 165 -4.55 -9.67 4.42
CA GLU A 165 -5.42 -8.59 3.94
C GLU A 165 -4.87 -7.92 2.67
N LYS A 166 -3.55 -7.71 2.60
CA LYS A 166 -2.90 -7.09 1.43
C LYS A 166 -3.07 -7.92 0.16
N TRP A 167 -2.94 -9.24 0.27
CA TRP A 167 -2.87 -10.17 -0.85
C TRP A 167 -4.02 -11.18 -0.83
N ALA A 168 -5.21 -10.73 -0.43
CA ALA A 168 -6.42 -11.53 -0.35
C ALA A 168 -6.98 -11.89 -1.74
N ALA A 169 -6.25 -12.71 -2.49
CA ALA A 169 -6.62 -13.11 -3.84
C ALA A 169 -6.17 -14.54 -4.15
N ARG A 170 -6.88 -15.19 -5.07
CA ARG A 170 -6.45 -16.47 -5.64
C ARG A 170 -5.44 -16.23 -6.76
N ASP A 171 -4.61 -17.20 -7.05
CA ASP A 171 -3.79 -17.18 -8.26
C ASP A 171 -4.65 -17.33 -9.52
N VAL A 172 -4.22 -16.70 -10.61
CA VAL A 172 -4.87 -16.85 -11.92
C VAL A 172 -4.82 -18.33 -12.38
N GLY A 173 -3.76 -19.05 -11.98
CA GLY A 173 -3.54 -20.45 -12.29
C GLY A 173 -2.90 -20.67 -13.66
N GLU A 174 -2.14 -21.75 -13.80
CA GLU A 174 -1.42 -22.07 -15.04
C GLU A 174 -2.38 -22.24 -16.23
N GLY A 175 -2.01 -21.68 -17.38
CA GLY A 175 -2.79 -21.78 -18.62
C GLY A 175 -4.04 -20.90 -18.69
N LYS A 176 -4.35 -20.09 -17.67
CA LYS A 176 -5.44 -19.11 -17.72
C LYS A 176 -4.94 -17.72 -18.07
N ARG A 177 -5.77 -16.97 -18.79
CA ARG A 177 -5.54 -15.56 -19.12
C ARG A 177 -6.60 -14.71 -18.41
N ASP A 178 -6.18 -13.67 -17.72
CA ASP A 178 -7.06 -12.70 -17.07
C ASP A 178 -6.63 -11.29 -17.48
N VAL A 179 -7.52 -10.55 -18.13
CA VAL A 179 -7.28 -9.19 -18.59
C VAL A 179 -8.21 -8.26 -17.83
N ILE A 180 -7.62 -7.33 -17.09
CA ILE A 180 -8.36 -6.40 -16.24
C ILE A 180 -7.95 -4.96 -16.50
N CYS A 181 -8.94 -4.07 -16.52
CA CYS A 181 -8.74 -2.63 -16.61
C CYS A 181 -8.93 -2.01 -15.22
N LEU A 182 -7.99 -1.17 -14.81
CA LEU A 182 -8.01 -0.41 -13.57
C LEU A 182 -7.91 1.09 -13.89
N THR A 183 -8.91 1.87 -13.50
CA THR A 183 -8.98 3.31 -13.78
C THR A 183 -9.75 4.03 -12.68
N ARG A 184 -9.62 5.36 -12.58
CA ARG A 184 -10.46 6.17 -11.67
C ARG A 184 -11.86 6.43 -12.24
N GLY A 185 -12.09 6.06 -13.49
CA GLY A 185 -13.34 6.27 -14.20
C GLY A 185 -13.27 7.46 -15.16
N ASN A 186 -14.43 7.98 -15.53
CA ASN A 186 -14.53 9.13 -16.43
C ASN A 186 -13.82 10.37 -15.84
N GLY A 187 -13.13 11.13 -16.70
CA GLY A 187 -12.31 12.27 -16.30
C GLY A 187 -10.91 11.92 -15.81
N SER A 188 -10.55 10.63 -15.74
CA SER A 188 -9.19 10.21 -15.41
C SER A 188 -8.27 10.29 -16.62
N LYS A 189 -6.98 10.54 -16.37
CA LYS A 189 -5.93 10.58 -17.40
C LYS A 189 -5.29 9.22 -17.65
N LEU A 190 -5.62 8.22 -16.83
CA LEU A 190 -4.98 6.91 -16.82
C LEU A 190 -5.99 5.76 -16.81
N ALA A 191 -5.76 4.81 -17.70
CA ALA A 191 -6.27 3.45 -17.58
C ALA A 191 -5.11 2.46 -17.58
N LEU A 192 -5.04 1.62 -16.56
CA LEU A 192 -4.08 0.53 -16.47
C LEU A 192 -4.75 -0.72 -16.99
N VAL A 193 -4.11 -1.42 -17.92
CA VAL A 193 -4.57 -2.71 -18.43
C VAL A 193 -3.56 -3.74 -17.95
N ILE A 194 -3.95 -4.61 -17.03
CA ILE A 194 -3.08 -5.65 -16.49
C ILE A 194 -3.49 -6.98 -17.11
N ILE A 195 -2.54 -7.60 -17.80
CA ILE A 195 -2.70 -8.85 -18.54
C ILE A 195 -1.93 -9.90 -17.77
N SER A 196 -2.66 -10.88 -17.24
CA SER A 196 -2.10 -11.99 -16.49
C SER A 196 -2.17 -13.27 -17.32
N GLU A 197 -1.01 -13.85 -17.67
CA GLU A 197 -0.91 -15.07 -18.48
C GLU A 197 -0.28 -16.19 -17.66
N GLY A 198 -1.11 -17.06 -17.08
CA GLY A 198 -0.65 -18.21 -16.29
C GLY A 198 0.05 -17.87 -14.97
N CYS A 199 0.25 -16.59 -14.66
CA CYS A 199 0.96 -16.13 -13.47
C CYS A 199 0.35 -14.84 -12.90
N GLY A 200 0.47 -14.66 -11.58
CA GLY A 200 -0.07 -13.52 -10.83
C GLY A 200 -1.37 -13.83 -10.08
N LEU A 201 -1.87 -12.82 -9.38
CA LEU A 201 -3.09 -12.88 -8.57
C LEU A 201 -4.29 -12.39 -9.36
N ARG A 202 -5.46 -13.00 -9.10
CA ARG A 202 -6.75 -12.54 -9.61
C ARG A 202 -7.10 -11.19 -8.97
N LEU A 203 -6.95 -10.13 -9.76
CA LEU A 203 -7.12 -8.76 -9.28
C LEU A 203 -8.57 -8.44 -8.94
N GLU A 204 -9.55 -9.18 -9.47
CA GLU A 204 -10.96 -9.10 -9.06
C GLU A 204 -11.20 -9.48 -7.59
N ASP A 205 -10.55 -10.55 -7.13
CA ASP A 205 -10.63 -10.99 -5.74
C ASP A 205 -9.94 -9.96 -4.84
N LEU A 206 -8.78 -9.47 -5.29
CA LEU A 206 -8.01 -8.43 -4.61
C LEU A 206 -8.85 -7.16 -4.45
N ALA A 207 -9.53 -6.68 -5.50
CA ALA A 207 -10.38 -5.49 -5.47
C ALA A 207 -11.53 -5.59 -4.46
N SER A 208 -12.03 -6.80 -4.19
CA SER A 208 -13.11 -7.01 -3.23
C SER A 208 -12.64 -6.90 -1.76
N ALA A 209 -11.33 -7.03 -1.49
CA ALA A 209 -10.72 -6.98 -0.15
C ALA A 209 -11.46 -7.85 0.90
N ARG A 210 -11.78 -9.10 0.52
CA ARG A 210 -12.58 -10.03 1.35
C ARG A 210 -11.68 -10.82 2.29
N VAL A 211 -11.44 -10.30 3.50
CA VAL A 211 -10.75 -11.06 4.57
C VAL A 211 -11.52 -11.01 5.86
N ARG A 212 -11.54 -12.14 6.57
CA ARG A 212 -12.04 -12.23 7.94
C ARG A 212 -10.87 -12.09 8.93
N PRO A 213 -11.02 -11.29 10.00
CA PRO A 213 -10.02 -11.26 11.06
C PRO A 213 -9.83 -12.64 11.68
N SER A 214 -8.58 -13.03 11.90
CA SER A 214 -8.29 -14.25 12.68
C SER A 214 -8.38 -13.94 14.18
N ARG A 215 -8.97 -14.86 14.98
CA ARG A 215 -9.06 -14.70 16.44
C ARG A 215 -7.68 -14.54 17.09
N GLY A 216 -6.67 -15.20 16.54
CA GLY A 216 -5.28 -15.06 17.00
C GLY A 216 -4.72 -13.66 16.75
N THR A 217 -5.06 -13.03 15.62
CA THR A 217 -4.66 -11.64 15.34
C THR A 217 -5.29 -10.67 16.34
N ILE A 218 -6.56 -10.86 16.67
CA ILE A 218 -7.28 -10.02 17.65
C ILE A 218 -6.56 -10.11 19.01
N LEU A 219 -6.29 -11.33 19.49
CA LEU A 219 -5.58 -11.54 20.74
C LEU A 219 -4.18 -10.91 20.73
N ALA A 220 -3.42 -11.10 19.65
CA ALA A 220 -2.09 -10.51 19.50
C ALA A 220 -2.13 -8.98 19.53
N PHE A 221 -3.11 -8.36 18.87
CA PHE A 221 -3.30 -6.90 18.93
C PHE A 221 -3.69 -6.42 20.31
N SER A 222 -4.56 -7.13 21.03
CA SER A 222 -4.92 -6.78 22.40
C SER A 222 -3.68 -6.78 23.30
N ILE A 223 -2.84 -7.82 23.21
CA ILE A 223 -1.59 -7.92 23.98
C ILE A 223 -0.63 -6.78 23.59
N LEU A 224 -0.38 -6.57 22.30
CA LEU A 224 0.49 -5.49 21.82
C LEU A 224 -0.01 -4.13 22.29
N SER A 225 -1.32 -3.88 22.24
CA SER A 225 -1.88 -2.62 22.70
C SER A 225 -1.71 -2.42 24.21
N THR A 226 -1.86 -3.46 25.03
CA THR A 226 -1.58 -3.37 26.47
C THR A 226 -0.11 -3.05 26.73
N LEU A 227 0.81 -3.68 25.99
CA LEU A 227 2.24 -3.40 26.11
C LEU A 227 2.61 -1.98 25.68
N TRP A 228 1.99 -1.46 24.62
CA TRP A 228 2.13 -0.07 24.20
C TRP A 228 1.66 0.92 25.27
N LEU A 229 0.53 0.63 25.94
CA LEU A 229 0.05 1.44 27.07
C LEU A 229 1.01 1.38 28.26
N ALA A 230 1.56 0.20 28.58
CA ALA A 230 2.55 0.06 29.65
C ALA A 230 3.81 0.88 29.36
N LEU A 231 4.32 0.82 28.11
CA LEU A 231 5.47 1.61 27.68
C LEU A 231 5.21 3.11 27.81
N LEU A 232 3.98 3.57 27.54
CA LEU A 232 3.63 4.97 27.75
C LEU A 232 3.63 5.40 29.21
N VAL A 233 3.10 4.57 30.10
CA VAL A 233 3.16 4.87 31.53
C VAL A 233 4.62 5.03 31.96
N VAL A 234 5.51 4.16 31.49
CA VAL A 234 6.96 4.27 31.74
C VAL A 234 7.53 5.60 31.20
N ILE A 235 7.16 5.99 29.97
CA ILE A 235 7.60 7.27 29.38
C ILE A 235 7.07 8.47 30.18
N GLN A 236 5.83 8.43 30.68
CA GLN A 236 5.24 9.52 31.47
C GLN A 236 5.88 9.65 32.86
N CYS A 237 6.26 8.52 33.46
CA CYS A 237 6.97 8.50 34.74
C CYS A 237 8.47 8.88 34.61
N PHE A 238 8.98 9.04 33.39
CA PHE A 238 10.38 9.35 33.15
C PHE A 238 10.67 10.83 33.39
N THR A 239 11.35 11.14 34.52
CA THR A 239 11.65 12.52 34.96
C THR A 239 13.10 12.95 34.71
N SER A 240 13.92 12.10 34.09
CA SER A 240 15.34 12.38 33.84
C SER A 240 15.54 13.51 32.83
N SER A 241 16.68 14.20 32.90
CA SER A 241 17.09 15.24 31.95
C SER A 241 17.23 14.71 30.50
N ALA A 242 17.33 13.39 30.33
CA ALA A 242 17.39 12.73 29.02
C ALA A 242 16.05 12.68 28.26
N TRP A 243 14.97 13.27 28.79
CA TRP A 243 13.67 13.31 28.11
C TRP A 243 13.73 13.99 26.72
N ILE A 244 14.64 14.96 26.54
CA ILE A 244 14.85 15.64 25.25
C ILE A 244 15.26 14.63 24.17
N THR A 245 16.10 13.65 24.52
CA THR A 245 16.53 12.58 23.62
C THR A 245 15.34 11.74 23.16
N LEU A 246 14.42 11.39 24.06
CA LEU A 246 13.20 10.64 23.71
C LEU A 246 12.31 11.42 22.74
N VAL A 247 12.16 12.73 22.96
CA VAL A 247 11.38 13.60 22.06
C VAL A 247 12.05 13.70 20.68
N ALA A 248 13.37 13.88 20.64
CA ALA A 248 14.13 13.95 19.39
C ALA A 248 14.03 12.65 18.58
N VAL A 249 14.20 11.50 19.24
CA VAL A 249 14.07 10.16 18.63
C VAL A 249 12.66 9.94 18.11
N GLY A 250 11.63 10.26 18.90
CA GLY A 250 10.24 10.11 18.49
C GLY A 250 9.86 11.03 17.34
N ALA A 251 10.38 12.26 17.29
CA ALA A 251 10.18 13.19 16.18
C ALA A 251 10.83 12.67 14.88
N LEU A 252 12.07 12.18 14.96
CA LEU A 252 12.77 11.57 13.82
C LEU A 252 11.96 10.40 13.24
N GLY A 253 11.43 9.52 14.09
CA GLY A 253 10.58 8.42 13.66
C GLY A 253 9.27 8.89 13.04
N THR A 254 8.63 9.94 13.58
CA THR A 254 7.43 10.53 12.96
C THR A 254 7.70 11.02 11.55
N VAL A 255 8.83 11.73 11.32
CA VAL A 255 9.21 12.21 9.99
C VAL A 255 9.39 11.03 9.03
N GLN A 256 10.10 9.98 9.44
CA GLN A 256 10.29 8.79 8.61
C GLN A 256 8.96 8.08 8.30
N ASN A 257 8.07 7.96 9.28
CA ASN A 257 6.77 7.33 9.10
C ASN A 257 5.87 8.14 8.15
N ILE A 258 5.92 9.48 8.18
CA ILE A 258 5.25 10.35 7.21
C ILE A 258 5.79 10.11 5.80
N ILE A 259 7.11 10.05 5.65
CA ILE A 259 7.76 9.77 4.37
C ILE A 259 7.32 8.38 3.88
N ALA A 260 7.37 7.34 4.72
CA ALA A 260 6.95 6.00 4.35
C ALA A 260 5.47 5.93 3.96
N ALA A 261 4.58 6.60 4.69
CA ALA A 261 3.15 6.63 4.38
C ALA A 261 2.86 7.34 3.05
N SER A 262 3.56 8.44 2.77
CA SER A 262 3.30 9.31 1.61
C SER A 262 4.05 8.89 0.33
N ALA A 263 5.23 8.27 0.46
CA ALA A 263 6.12 7.96 -0.64
C ALA A 263 5.40 7.22 -1.77
N ARG A 264 5.78 7.59 -3.00
CA ARG A 264 5.42 6.89 -4.23
C ARG A 264 6.42 5.76 -4.41
N ARG A 265 5.93 4.58 -4.77
CA ARG A 265 6.78 3.39 -4.94
C ARG A 265 6.58 2.81 -6.33
N THR A 266 7.61 2.17 -6.84
CA THR A 266 7.52 1.44 -8.10
C THR A 266 6.58 0.24 -7.94
N HIS A 267 5.95 -0.18 -9.03
CA HIS A 267 5.06 -1.34 -9.07
C HIS A 267 5.71 -2.59 -8.44
N ALA A 268 7.01 -2.83 -8.74
CA ALA A 268 7.79 -3.93 -8.16
C ALA A 268 7.98 -3.79 -6.64
N ALA A 269 8.23 -2.58 -6.14
CA ALA A 269 8.34 -2.30 -4.70
C ALA A 269 6.98 -2.41 -3.97
N LEU A 270 5.86 -2.25 -4.67
CA LEU A 270 4.52 -2.55 -4.16
C LEU A 270 4.21 -4.05 -4.12
N GLY A 271 4.97 -4.88 -4.85
CA GLY A 271 4.79 -6.33 -4.97
C GLY A 271 4.10 -6.80 -6.25
N PHE A 272 3.93 -5.91 -7.23
CA PHE A 272 3.46 -6.23 -8.58
C PHE A 272 4.65 -6.31 -9.54
N HIS A 273 4.94 -7.52 -10.01
CA HIS A 273 6.03 -7.78 -10.94
C HIS A 273 5.51 -7.82 -12.36
N PHE A 274 5.88 -6.81 -13.14
CA PHE A 274 5.52 -6.70 -14.55
C PHE A 274 6.74 -6.94 -15.44
N ASN A 275 6.49 -7.46 -16.65
CA ASN A 275 7.52 -7.63 -17.66
C ASN A 275 7.71 -6.31 -18.42
N GLU A 276 8.75 -5.56 -18.03
CA GLU A 276 9.06 -4.25 -18.61
C GLU A 276 9.26 -4.30 -20.14
N ALA A 277 9.78 -5.40 -20.69
CA ALA A 277 10.00 -5.55 -22.13
C ALA A 277 8.69 -5.70 -22.92
N LYS A 278 7.60 -6.16 -22.27
CA LYS A 278 6.28 -6.25 -22.88
C LYS A 278 5.39 -5.04 -22.56
N THR A 279 5.76 -4.22 -21.58
CA THR A 279 4.99 -3.06 -21.18
C THR A 279 4.86 -2.08 -22.35
N LYS A 280 3.63 -1.67 -22.66
CA LYS A 280 3.34 -0.72 -23.73
C LYS A 280 2.54 0.45 -23.19
N VAL A 281 2.86 1.65 -23.63
CA VAL A 281 2.12 2.87 -23.26
C VAL A 281 1.50 3.46 -24.52
N VAL A 282 0.19 3.64 -24.50
CA VAL A 282 -0.58 4.28 -25.57
C VAL A 282 -1.08 5.61 -25.02
N HIS A 283 -0.65 6.72 -25.63
CA HIS A 283 -1.11 8.06 -25.26
C HIS A 283 -1.72 8.76 -26.48
N LYS A 284 -2.91 9.34 -26.29
CA LYS A 284 -3.51 10.28 -27.26
C LYS A 284 -4.21 11.42 -26.54
N VAL A 285 -4.12 12.60 -27.14
CA VAL A 285 -4.87 13.79 -26.74
C VAL A 285 -6.38 13.56 -26.84
N LYS A 286 -6.84 12.85 -27.88
CA LYS A 286 -8.25 12.44 -28.01
C LYS A 286 -8.47 11.09 -27.32
N VAL A 287 -9.33 11.07 -26.31
CA VAL A 287 -9.68 9.88 -25.52
C VAL A 287 -10.12 8.72 -26.42
N PHE A 288 -11.04 8.96 -27.37
CA PHE A 288 -11.50 7.93 -28.29
C PHE A 288 -10.36 7.38 -29.17
N GLY A 289 -9.40 8.23 -29.56
CA GLY A 289 -8.22 7.81 -30.29
C GLY A 289 -7.33 6.86 -29.48
N ALA A 290 -7.16 7.11 -28.17
CA ALA A 290 -6.43 6.20 -27.28
C ALA A 290 -7.17 4.85 -27.14
N ILE A 291 -8.49 4.88 -27.02
CA ILE A 291 -9.35 3.68 -26.92
C ILE A 291 -9.24 2.84 -28.21
N LYS A 292 -9.30 3.47 -29.38
CA LYS A 292 -9.16 2.79 -30.68
C LYS A 292 -7.79 2.12 -30.83
N GLU A 293 -6.72 2.80 -30.40
CA GLU A 293 -5.38 2.22 -30.42
C GLU A 293 -5.20 1.11 -29.37
N ALA A 294 -5.88 1.21 -28.22
CA ALA A 294 -5.92 0.16 -27.22
C ALA A 294 -6.62 -1.11 -27.73
N GLU A 295 -7.76 -0.98 -28.43
CA GLU A 295 -8.46 -2.11 -29.06
C GLU A 295 -7.61 -2.79 -30.13
N ALA A 296 -6.87 -2.00 -30.93
CA ALA A 296 -5.95 -2.54 -31.92
C ALA A 296 -4.78 -3.30 -31.29
N HIS A 297 -4.43 -3.01 -30.04
CA HIS A 297 -3.38 -3.72 -29.32
C HIS A 297 -3.90 -4.97 -28.60
N GLU A 298 -4.99 -4.83 -27.85
CA GLU A 298 -5.63 -5.88 -27.10
C GLU A 298 -7.14 -5.82 -27.32
N GLY A 299 -7.67 -6.86 -27.97
CA GLY A 299 -9.09 -6.93 -28.30
C GLY A 299 -9.97 -6.87 -27.05
N LYS A 300 -11.15 -6.28 -27.20
CA LYS A 300 -12.17 -6.00 -26.17
C LYS A 300 -11.80 -4.92 -25.16
N VAL A 301 -10.53 -4.54 -25.01
CA VAL A 301 -10.11 -3.50 -24.05
C VAL A 301 -10.75 -2.17 -24.40
N GLY A 302 -10.73 -1.78 -25.68
CA GLY A 302 -11.32 -0.53 -26.12
C GLY A 302 -12.83 -0.52 -25.93
N LEU A 303 -13.52 -1.62 -26.28
CA LEU A 303 -14.96 -1.77 -26.06
C LEU A 303 -15.36 -1.56 -24.59
N VAL A 304 -14.60 -2.11 -23.66
CA VAL A 304 -14.87 -1.99 -22.22
C VAL A 304 -14.59 -0.57 -21.71
N LEU A 305 -13.49 0.05 -22.15
CA LEU A 305 -13.14 1.42 -21.77
C LEU A 305 -14.13 2.45 -22.32
N THR A 306 -14.71 2.20 -23.49
CA THR A 306 -15.79 3.03 -24.05
C THR A 306 -16.95 3.17 -23.06
N GLY A 307 -17.39 2.08 -22.43
CA GLY A 307 -18.47 2.11 -21.45
C GLY A 307 -18.16 2.96 -20.20
N VAL A 308 -16.88 3.21 -19.92
CA VAL A 308 -16.44 4.00 -18.75
C VAL A 308 -16.23 5.46 -19.09
N PHE A 309 -15.54 5.75 -20.19
CA PHE A 309 -15.21 7.12 -20.58
C PHE A 309 -16.34 7.82 -21.34
N PHE A 310 -17.22 7.06 -21.99
CA PHE A 310 -18.38 7.55 -22.74
C PHE A 310 -19.69 6.96 -22.20
N PRO A 311 -20.06 7.23 -20.93
CA PRO A 311 -21.25 6.64 -20.31
C PRO A 311 -22.57 7.08 -20.98
N HIS A 312 -22.58 8.19 -21.71
CA HIS A 312 -23.74 8.73 -22.42
C HIS A 312 -23.80 8.31 -23.90
N GLY A 313 -22.94 7.36 -24.31
CA GLY A 313 -22.83 6.92 -25.70
C GLY A 313 -21.77 7.67 -26.49
N LEU A 314 -21.50 7.15 -27.68
CA LEU A 314 -20.52 7.67 -28.63
C LEU A 314 -21.18 8.61 -29.65
N ARG A 315 -20.36 9.39 -30.35
CA ARG A 315 -20.83 10.15 -31.51
C ARG A 315 -21.16 9.19 -32.68
N PRO A 316 -21.97 9.61 -33.67
CA PRO A 316 -22.37 8.74 -34.77
C PRO A 316 -21.18 8.08 -35.51
N ASP A 317 -20.12 8.84 -35.75
CA ASP A 317 -18.86 8.39 -36.39
C ASP A 317 -18.06 7.41 -35.52
N GLU A 318 -18.22 7.51 -34.21
CA GLU A 318 -17.55 6.65 -33.23
C GLU A 318 -18.36 5.37 -32.97
N GLU A 319 -19.69 5.42 -33.10
CA GLU A 319 -20.58 4.24 -32.98
C GLU A 319 -20.41 3.29 -34.18
N GLU A 320 -20.10 3.81 -35.38
CA GLU A 320 -19.72 2.98 -36.54
C GLU A 320 -18.48 2.12 -36.28
N TRP A 321 -17.54 2.59 -35.45
CA TRP A 321 -16.36 1.79 -35.08
C TRP A 321 -16.68 0.67 -34.08
N ARG A 322 -17.77 0.82 -33.31
CA ARG A 322 -18.17 -0.13 -32.27
C ARG A 322 -18.90 -1.35 -32.84
N GLN A 323 -19.56 -1.20 -33.99
CA GLN A 323 -20.29 -2.27 -34.69
C GLN A 323 -19.34 -3.23 -35.41
#